data_AF-A0A4Y2MDT8-F1
#
_entry.id   AF-A0A4Y2MDT8-F1
#
_cell.length_a   1.000
_cell.length_b   1.000
_cell.length_c   1.000
_cell.angle_alpha   90.00
_cell.angle_beta   90.00
_cell.angle_gamma   90.00
#
_symmetry.space_group_name_H-M   'P 1'
#
loop_
_entity.id
_entity.type
_entity.pdbx_description
1 polymer ?
#
loop_
_entity_poly.entity_id
_entity_poly.type
_entity_poly.pdbx_seq_one_letter_code
_entity_poly.pdbx_strand_id
1 'polypeptide(L)'
;MAFLLARRKEDLMTLAADLDLTFEASFTKLKLKELIVKSPDYVEDDVKKMLDGIVEERTKGEEKAEKEKIRKEEKEERMQKEEREYELEKLRIQAQRIANIPNSAENVQTPNKPIHETFHKFNMQEDISLNLTLFERHAELTFLPKKDWVQKLIGLIPIEIAHLIAREPADKCNDYDHVKDLLLQRFKLSPEKFRQLFLFHQKDDEKTWQDFQHELQTYFDGWTLGLKVNTYDQLRELIIADQMKEKAPYDLREHFLDEWSTINSPIELAKKFEDY
;
A
#
# COMPACT_ATOMS: atom_id res chain seq x y z
N MET A 1 -24.70 -47.63 -25.95
CA MET A 1 -25.08 -47.00 -24.64
C MET A 1 -24.02 -46.94 -23.52
N ALA A 2 -23.11 -47.90 -23.33
CA ALA A 2 -22.15 -47.89 -22.20
C ALA A 2 -21.10 -46.75 -22.29
N PHE A 3 -20.81 -46.27 -23.50
CA PHE A 3 -19.81 -45.24 -23.78
C PHE A 3 -20.14 -43.88 -23.14
N LEU A 4 -21.42 -43.52 -23.00
CA LEU A 4 -21.84 -42.29 -22.32
C LEU A 4 -21.42 -42.28 -20.84
N LEU A 5 -21.49 -43.45 -20.18
CA LEU A 5 -21.07 -43.58 -18.79
C LEU A 5 -19.54 -43.65 -18.63
N ALA A 6 -18.78 -43.79 -19.70
CA ALA A 6 -17.32 -43.75 -19.66
C ALA A 6 -16.74 -42.32 -19.69
N ARG A 7 -17.51 -41.31 -20.16
CA ARG A 7 -17.04 -39.92 -20.35
C ARG A 7 -17.26 -39.01 -19.14
N ARG A 8 -16.67 -37.81 -19.08
CA ARG A 8 -16.87 -36.92 -17.93
C ARG A 8 -18.31 -36.38 -17.91
N LYS A 9 -18.78 -35.97 -16.73
CA LYS A 9 -20.10 -35.33 -16.59
C LYS A 9 -20.17 -34.06 -17.44
N GLU A 10 -19.08 -33.29 -17.48
CA GLU A 10 -18.93 -32.09 -18.32
C GLU A 10 -19.13 -32.39 -19.80
N ASP A 11 -18.47 -33.43 -20.33
CA ASP A 11 -18.61 -33.83 -21.74
C ASP A 11 -20.07 -34.18 -22.08
N LEU A 12 -20.80 -34.82 -21.15
CA LEU A 12 -22.22 -35.13 -21.32
C LEU A 12 -23.14 -33.91 -21.20
N MET A 13 -22.76 -32.90 -20.43
CA MET A 13 -23.51 -31.64 -20.33
C MET A 13 -23.36 -30.82 -21.61
N THR A 14 -22.14 -30.74 -22.17
CA THR A 14 -21.90 -30.11 -23.47
C THR A 14 -22.67 -30.83 -24.57
N LEU A 15 -22.63 -32.17 -24.58
CA LEU A 15 -23.40 -32.97 -25.54
C LEU A 15 -24.91 -32.75 -25.40
N ALA A 16 -25.43 -32.66 -24.17
CA ALA A 16 -26.84 -32.38 -23.95
C ALA A 16 -27.24 -30.97 -24.41
N ALA A 17 -26.32 -29.98 -24.30
CA ALA A 17 -26.53 -28.64 -24.81
C ALA A 17 -26.53 -28.60 -26.35
N ASP A 18 -25.62 -29.33 -27.00
CA ASP A 18 -25.54 -29.43 -28.47
C ASP A 18 -26.76 -30.14 -29.08
N LEU A 19 -27.44 -30.98 -28.29
CA LEU A 19 -28.70 -31.65 -28.64
C LEU A 19 -29.95 -30.83 -28.23
N ASP A 20 -29.79 -29.56 -27.83
CA ASP A 20 -30.86 -28.67 -27.38
C ASP A 20 -31.72 -29.24 -26.24
N LEU A 21 -31.14 -30.10 -25.39
CA LEU A 21 -31.85 -30.71 -24.28
C LEU A 21 -31.80 -29.79 -23.04
N THR A 22 -32.93 -29.63 -22.36
CA THR A 22 -32.98 -28.92 -21.08
C THR A 22 -32.43 -29.79 -19.95
N PHE A 23 -31.37 -29.35 -19.29
CA PHE A 23 -30.78 -30.02 -18.12
C PHE A 23 -30.37 -29.01 -17.03
N GLU A 24 -30.19 -29.50 -15.81
CA GLU A 24 -29.62 -28.70 -14.71
C GLU A 24 -28.19 -29.16 -14.41
N ALA A 25 -27.33 -28.23 -14.00
CA ALA A 25 -25.97 -28.54 -13.54
C ALA A 25 -25.94 -29.52 -12.34
N SER A 26 -27.05 -29.60 -11.58
CA SER A 26 -27.25 -30.53 -10.47
C SER A 26 -27.41 -31.99 -10.91
N PHE A 27 -27.72 -32.25 -12.19
CA PHE A 27 -28.06 -33.59 -12.66
C PHE A 27 -26.88 -34.56 -12.50
N THR A 28 -27.18 -35.79 -12.11
CA THR A 28 -26.18 -36.85 -12.04
C THR A 28 -25.83 -37.30 -13.45
N LYS A 29 -24.62 -37.87 -13.61
CA LYS A 29 -24.15 -38.45 -14.86
C LYS A 29 -25.14 -39.49 -15.44
N LEU A 30 -25.80 -40.24 -14.56
CA LEU A 30 -26.86 -41.19 -14.94
C LEU A 30 -28.11 -40.48 -15.49
N LYS A 31 -28.56 -39.39 -14.83
CA LYS A 31 -29.72 -38.61 -15.27
C LYS A 31 -29.46 -37.92 -16.62
N LEU A 32 -28.25 -37.43 -16.86
CA LEU A 32 -27.85 -36.86 -18.15
C LEU A 32 -27.81 -37.92 -19.25
N LYS A 33 -27.25 -39.10 -18.98
CA LYS A 33 -27.28 -40.23 -19.92
C LYS A 33 -28.72 -40.61 -20.29
N GLU A 34 -29.62 -40.73 -19.32
CA GLU A 34 -31.02 -41.04 -19.58
C GLU A 34 -31.72 -39.98 -20.43
N LEU A 35 -31.44 -38.70 -20.18
CA LEU A 35 -31.96 -37.57 -20.95
C LEU A 35 -31.55 -37.66 -22.43
N ILE A 36 -30.27 -37.91 -22.67
CA ILE A 36 -29.69 -38.01 -24.03
C ILE A 36 -30.28 -39.21 -24.78
N VAL A 37 -30.41 -40.37 -24.11
CA VAL A 37 -30.95 -41.59 -24.73
C VAL A 37 -32.46 -41.50 -25.00
N LYS A 38 -33.19 -40.69 -24.22
CA LYS A 38 -34.64 -40.46 -24.42
C LYS A 38 -34.93 -39.38 -25.47
N SER A 39 -33.91 -38.73 -26.03
CA SER A 39 -34.09 -37.73 -27.08
C SER A 39 -34.71 -38.39 -28.33
N PRO A 40 -35.71 -37.76 -28.97
CA PRO A 40 -36.26 -38.25 -30.24
C PRO A 40 -35.22 -38.30 -31.37
N ASP A 41 -34.17 -37.49 -31.26
CA ASP A 41 -33.08 -37.39 -32.24
C ASP A 41 -31.86 -38.25 -31.86
N TYR A 42 -32.01 -39.21 -30.93
CA TYR A 42 -30.92 -40.09 -30.52
C TYR A 42 -30.53 -41.08 -31.62
N VAL A 43 -29.35 -40.87 -32.21
CA VAL A 43 -28.67 -41.85 -33.07
C VAL A 43 -27.33 -42.19 -32.41
N GLU A 44 -27.13 -43.47 -32.07
CA GLU A 44 -25.98 -43.90 -31.26
C GLU A 44 -24.63 -43.54 -31.90
N ASP A 45 -24.48 -43.70 -33.21
CA ASP A 45 -23.25 -43.37 -33.93
C ASP A 45 -22.99 -41.86 -34.02
N ASP A 46 -24.03 -41.06 -34.25
CA ASP A 46 -23.91 -39.60 -34.33
C ASP A 46 -23.57 -39.00 -32.95
N VAL A 47 -24.27 -39.46 -31.92
CA VAL A 47 -24.02 -39.05 -30.52
C VAL A 47 -22.61 -39.45 -30.08
N LYS A 48 -22.13 -40.63 -30.48
CA LYS A 48 -20.77 -41.07 -30.18
C LYS A 48 -19.74 -40.17 -30.89
N LYS A 49 -19.97 -39.82 -32.16
CA LYS A 49 -19.09 -38.93 -32.93
C LYS A 49 -19.05 -37.50 -32.36
N MET A 50 -20.21 -36.95 -31.98
CA MET A 50 -20.31 -35.65 -31.31
C MET A 50 -19.53 -35.66 -29.98
N LEU A 51 -19.73 -36.70 -29.18
CA LEU A 51 -19.05 -36.84 -27.89
C LEU A 51 -17.53 -36.99 -28.03
N ASP A 52 -17.06 -37.74 -29.03
CA ASP A 52 -15.64 -37.86 -29.31
C ASP A 52 -15.04 -36.51 -29.75
N GLY A 53 -15.78 -35.70 -30.52
CA GLY A 53 -15.40 -34.33 -30.88
C GLY A 53 -15.28 -33.39 -29.68
N ILE A 54 -16.26 -33.42 -28.77
CA ILE A 54 -16.26 -32.63 -27.51
C ILE A 54 -15.04 -33.00 -26.66
N VAL A 55 -14.74 -34.29 -26.53
CA VAL A 55 -13.58 -34.77 -25.77
C VAL A 55 -12.28 -34.27 -26.42
N GLU A 56 -12.16 -34.36 -27.74
CA GLU A 56 -10.97 -33.91 -28.47
C GLU A 56 -10.75 -32.39 -28.31
N GLU A 57 -11.81 -31.59 -28.41
CA GLU A 57 -11.74 -30.13 -28.24
C GLU A 57 -11.33 -29.76 -26.81
N ARG A 58 -11.91 -30.41 -25.79
CA ARG A 58 -11.51 -30.21 -24.38
C ARG A 58 -10.04 -30.56 -24.17
N THR A 59 -9.57 -31.69 -24.70
CA THR A 59 -8.16 -32.08 -24.56
C THR A 59 -7.21 -31.08 -25.24
N LYS A 60 -7.57 -30.58 -26.43
CA LYS A 60 -6.79 -29.54 -27.11
C LYS A 60 -6.80 -28.21 -26.34
N GLY A 61 -7.90 -27.87 -25.68
CA GLY A 61 -8.01 -26.70 -24.81
C GLY A 61 -7.12 -26.81 -23.56
N GLU A 62 -7.17 -27.96 -22.88
CA GLU A 62 -6.34 -28.26 -21.71
C GLU A 62 -4.84 -28.21 -22.06
N GLU A 63 -4.41 -28.83 -23.16
CA GLU A 63 -3.01 -28.79 -23.61
C GLU A 63 -2.53 -27.37 -23.96
N LYS A 64 -3.39 -26.53 -24.55
CA LYS A 64 -3.06 -25.13 -24.84
C LYS A 64 -2.89 -24.31 -23.56
N ALA A 65 -3.79 -24.50 -22.59
CA ALA A 65 -3.73 -23.82 -21.30
C ALA A 65 -2.47 -24.21 -20.51
N GLU A 66 -2.11 -25.50 -20.52
CA GLU A 66 -0.90 -25.99 -19.87
C GLU A 66 0.37 -25.41 -20.53
N LYS A 67 0.45 -25.41 -21.86
CA LYS A 67 1.58 -24.79 -22.60
C LYS A 67 1.69 -23.28 -22.32
N GLU A 68 0.57 -22.58 -22.21
CA GLU A 68 0.59 -21.14 -21.88
C GLU A 68 1.05 -20.88 -20.45
N LYS A 69 0.64 -21.73 -19.50
CA LYS A 69 1.07 -21.66 -18.10
C LYS A 69 2.58 -21.87 -17.97
N ILE A 70 3.10 -22.93 -18.61
CA ILE A 70 4.55 -23.20 -18.64
C ILE A 70 5.31 -22.02 -19.25
N ARG A 71 4.83 -21.46 -20.37
CA ARG A 71 5.46 -20.29 -21.02
C ARG A 71 5.45 -19.03 -20.14
N LYS A 72 4.44 -18.86 -19.28
CA LYS A 72 4.37 -17.74 -18.32
C LYS A 72 5.37 -17.95 -17.18
N GLU A 73 5.41 -19.16 -16.61
CA GLU A 73 6.37 -19.53 -15.55
C GLU A 73 7.82 -19.40 -16.03
N GLU A 74 8.15 -19.87 -17.24
CA GLU A 74 9.50 -19.73 -17.82
C GLU A 74 9.90 -18.25 -18.03
N LYS A 75 8.95 -17.39 -18.40
CA LYS A 75 9.21 -15.95 -18.55
C LYS A 75 9.46 -15.28 -17.21
N GLU A 76 8.69 -15.65 -16.19
CA GLU A 76 8.83 -15.11 -14.84
C GLU A 76 10.15 -15.55 -14.21
N GLU A 77 10.54 -16.82 -14.37
CA GLU A 77 11.83 -17.32 -13.92
C GLU A 77 12.99 -16.63 -14.65
N ARG A 78 12.85 -16.38 -15.96
CA ARG A 78 13.84 -15.63 -16.74
C ARG A 78 13.98 -14.19 -16.26
N MET A 79 12.88 -13.51 -15.96
CA MET A 79 12.90 -12.15 -15.39
C MET A 79 13.57 -12.12 -14.02
N GLN A 80 13.22 -13.05 -13.12
CA GLN A 80 13.86 -13.14 -11.79
C GLN A 80 15.35 -13.48 -11.88
N LYS A 81 15.76 -14.28 -12.88
CA LYS A 81 17.16 -14.57 -13.13
C LYS A 81 17.91 -13.35 -13.65
N GLU A 82 17.35 -12.62 -14.61
CA GLU A 82 17.92 -11.37 -15.13
C GLU A 82 18.05 -10.31 -14.02
N GLU A 83 17.06 -10.19 -13.12
CA GLU A 83 17.10 -9.29 -11.98
C GLU A 83 18.21 -9.67 -10.97
N ARG A 84 18.33 -10.96 -10.64
CA ARG A 84 19.42 -11.45 -9.76
C ARG A 84 20.80 -11.26 -10.39
N GLU A 85 20.93 -11.47 -11.69
CA GLU A 85 22.20 -11.22 -12.40
C GLU A 85 22.55 -9.73 -12.40
N TYR A 86 21.56 -8.85 -12.59
CA TYR A 86 21.75 -7.41 -12.51
C TYR A 86 22.23 -6.95 -11.13
N GLU A 87 21.61 -7.45 -10.05
CA GLU A 87 22.04 -7.17 -8.67
C GLU A 87 23.46 -7.71 -8.41
N LEU A 88 23.78 -8.92 -8.88
CA LEU A 88 25.10 -9.50 -8.70
C LEU A 88 26.19 -8.71 -9.44
N GLU A 89 25.90 -8.23 -10.65
CA GLU A 89 26.83 -7.42 -11.45
C GLU A 89 27.04 -6.04 -10.81
N LYS A 90 25.99 -5.43 -10.26
CA LYS A 90 26.08 -4.19 -9.48
C LYS A 90 26.99 -4.36 -8.27
N LEU A 91 26.83 -5.45 -7.52
CA LEU A 91 27.71 -5.83 -6.40
C LEU A 91 29.15 -6.07 -6.85
N ARG A 92 29.36 -6.72 -8.00
CA ARG A 92 30.69 -7.00 -8.55
C ARG A 92 31.42 -5.72 -8.96
N ILE A 93 30.75 -4.81 -9.65
CA ILE A 93 31.30 -3.49 -10.02
C ILE A 93 31.66 -2.70 -8.76
N GLN A 94 30.82 -2.76 -7.72
CA GLN A 94 31.12 -2.13 -6.43
C GLN A 94 32.35 -2.75 -5.75
N ALA A 95 32.48 -4.08 -5.75
CA ALA A 95 33.63 -4.77 -5.18
C ALA A 95 34.94 -4.49 -5.96
N GLN A 96 34.90 -4.42 -7.28
CA GLN A 96 36.06 -4.05 -8.10
C GLN A 96 36.51 -2.60 -7.87
N ARG A 97 35.56 -1.67 -7.66
CA ARG A 97 35.90 -0.30 -7.26
C ARG A 97 36.63 -0.25 -5.92
N ILE A 98 36.28 -1.12 -4.98
CA ILE A 98 36.93 -1.21 -3.66
C ILE A 98 38.34 -1.83 -3.78
N ALA A 99 38.52 -2.81 -4.67
CA ALA A 99 39.80 -3.51 -4.84
C ALA A 99 40.87 -2.71 -5.60
N ASN A 100 40.50 -1.72 -6.42
CA ASN A 100 41.42 -0.94 -7.25
C ASN A 100 42.01 0.32 -6.58
N ILE A 101 41.88 0.47 -5.26
CA ILE A 101 42.51 1.58 -4.52
C ILE A 101 43.94 1.15 -4.14
N PRO A 102 45.01 1.77 -4.66
CA PRO A 102 46.37 1.49 -4.20
C PRO A 102 46.51 2.06 -2.78
N ASN A 103 46.93 1.20 -1.85
CA ASN A 103 47.28 1.57 -0.48
C ASN A 103 48.23 2.77 -0.48
N SER A 104 47.70 3.92 -0.07
CA SER A 104 48.46 5.07 0.39
C SER A 104 47.98 5.34 1.80
N ALA A 105 48.83 5.00 2.77
CA ALA A 105 48.64 5.41 4.15
C ALA A 105 48.65 6.94 4.21
N GLU A 106 47.48 7.55 4.44
CA GLU A 106 47.25 8.77 5.21
C GLU A 106 45.80 9.25 4.97
N ASN A 107 45.01 9.35 6.06
CA ASN A 107 43.72 10.04 6.15
C ASN A 107 42.68 9.75 5.05
N VAL A 108 41.82 8.74 5.26
CA VAL A 108 40.63 8.52 4.42
C VAL A 108 39.37 8.68 5.25
N GLN A 109 38.78 9.87 5.16
CA GLN A 109 37.33 10.04 5.25
C GLN A 109 36.68 9.00 4.33
N THR A 110 35.95 8.07 4.93
CA THR A 110 35.20 7.06 4.18
C THR A 110 34.26 7.76 3.19
N PRO A 111 34.19 7.31 1.92
CA PRO A 111 33.30 7.92 0.95
C PRO A 111 31.87 7.69 1.41
N ASN A 112 31.11 8.79 1.51
CA ASN A 112 29.66 8.83 1.68
C ASN A 112 28.97 7.64 0.98
N LYS A 113 28.58 6.61 1.76
CA LYS A 113 27.39 5.85 1.39
C LYS A 113 26.24 6.87 1.34
N PRO A 114 25.37 6.87 0.32
CA PRO A 114 24.16 7.66 0.39
C PRO A 114 23.37 7.15 1.60
N ILE A 115 23.40 7.94 2.67
CA ILE A 115 22.72 7.70 3.95
C ILE A 115 21.19 7.53 3.80
N HIS A 116 20.67 7.73 2.58
CA HIS A 116 19.29 7.44 2.17
C HIS A 116 18.88 5.96 2.27
N GLU A 117 19.83 5.02 2.39
CA GLU A 117 19.53 3.59 2.60
C GLU A 117 19.45 3.19 4.09
N THR A 118 19.84 4.06 5.03
CA THR A 118 19.94 3.71 6.47
C THR A 118 18.87 4.37 7.35
N PHE A 119 18.23 5.42 6.86
CA PHE A 119 17.13 6.06 7.59
C PHE A 119 15.77 5.61 7.07
N HIS A 120 14.91 5.20 8.00
CA HIS A 120 13.47 5.17 7.72
C HIS A 120 13.00 6.61 7.42
N LYS A 121 12.29 6.79 6.30
CA LYS A 121 11.64 8.07 6.01
C LYS A 121 10.65 8.37 7.13
N PHE A 122 10.64 9.60 7.61
CA PHE A 122 9.72 10.00 8.66
C PHE A 122 8.29 9.86 8.10
N ASN A 123 7.42 9.18 8.85
CA ASN A 123 6.00 9.18 8.55
C ASN A 123 5.33 10.32 9.34
N MET A 124 4.41 11.06 8.72
CA MET A 124 3.57 12.04 9.43
C MET A 124 2.74 11.42 10.57
N GLN A 125 2.48 10.11 10.48
CA GLN A 125 1.75 9.34 11.49
C GLN A 125 2.62 8.96 12.71
N GLU A 126 3.95 9.00 12.60
CA GLU A 126 4.87 8.62 13.69
C GLU A 126 5.16 9.78 14.67
N ASP A 127 5.68 9.44 15.85
CA ASP A 127 6.13 10.43 16.83
C ASP A 127 7.40 11.15 16.33
N ILE A 128 7.24 12.40 15.93
CA ILE A 128 8.35 13.22 15.41
C ILE A 128 9.39 13.52 16.48
N SER A 129 9.02 13.55 17.76
CA SER A 129 10.00 13.65 18.85
C SER A 129 10.88 12.41 18.92
N LEU A 130 10.29 11.22 18.76
CA LEU A 130 11.03 9.96 18.72
C LEU A 130 11.92 9.88 17.47
N ASN A 131 11.40 10.25 16.30
CA ASN A 131 12.14 10.23 15.05
C ASN A 131 13.32 11.21 15.04
N LEU A 132 13.13 12.42 15.59
CA LEU A 132 14.22 13.38 15.79
C LEU A 132 15.26 12.83 16.77
N THR A 133 14.84 12.18 17.85
CA THR A 133 15.78 11.56 18.82
C THR A 133 16.59 10.42 18.17
N LEU A 134 15.95 9.58 17.36
CA LEU A 134 16.63 8.50 16.62
C LEU A 134 17.61 9.06 15.58
N PHE A 135 17.21 10.12 14.88
CA PHE A 135 18.07 10.84 13.95
C PHE A 135 19.31 11.42 14.67
N GLU A 136 19.14 12.07 15.81
CA GLU A 136 20.23 12.65 16.62
C GLU A 136 21.23 11.59 17.04
N ARG A 137 20.75 10.48 17.61
CA ARG A 137 21.63 9.38 18.04
C ARG A 137 22.40 8.78 16.86
N HIS A 138 21.78 8.66 15.70
CA HIS A 138 22.45 8.14 14.52
C HIS A 138 23.48 9.13 13.95
N ALA A 139 23.15 10.41 13.91
CA ALA A 139 24.05 11.47 13.46
C ALA A 139 25.29 11.58 14.38
N GLU A 140 25.10 11.40 15.69
CA GLU A 140 26.20 11.31 16.66
C GLU A 140 27.05 10.06 16.46
N LEU A 141 26.43 8.89 16.26
CA LEU A 141 27.15 7.63 16.02
C LEU A 141 27.97 7.62 14.72
N THR A 142 27.52 8.38 13.73
CA THR A 142 28.20 8.53 12.43
C THR A 142 29.15 9.74 12.38
N PHE A 143 29.33 10.46 13.50
CA PHE A 143 30.13 11.67 13.60
C PHE A 143 29.76 12.74 12.55
N LEU A 144 28.48 12.84 12.21
CA LEU A 144 27.98 13.80 11.23
C LEU A 144 28.13 15.23 11.79
N PRO A 145 28.77 16.16 11.07
CA PRO A 145 28.86 17.55 11.51
C PRO A 145 27.47 18.18 11.64
N LYS A 146 27.18 18.86 12.76
CA LYS A 146 25.88 19.51 13.03
C LYS A 146 25.38 20.41 11.88
N LYS A 147 26.29 21.09 11.19
CA LYS A 147 25.99 21.94 10.01
C LYS A 147 25.33 21.19 8.85
N ASP A 148 25.49 19.87 8.77
CA ASP A 148 24.95 19.02 7.71
C ASP A 148 23.67 18.28 8.16
N TRP A 149 23.27 18.41 9.43
CA TRP A 149 22.12 17.70 10.00
C TRP A 149 20.81 18.12 9.34
N VAL A 150 20.59 19.43 9.13
CA VAL A 150 19.35 19.90 8.51
C VAL A 150 19.22 19.45 7.06
N GLN A 151 20.32 19.54 6.29
CA GLN A 151 20.34 19.05 4.91
C GLN A 151 19.98 17.56 4.83
N LYS A 152 20.45 16.75 5.80
CA LYS A 152 20.09 15.33 5.88
C LYS A 152 18.65 15.15 6.32
N LEU A 153 18.19 15.89 7.33
CA LEU A 153 16.82 15.84 7.83
C LEU A 153 15.79 16.13 6.73
N ILE A 154 16.03 17.13 5.87
CA ILE A 154 15.16 17.49 4.74
C ILE A 154 14.95 16.30 3.76
N GLY A 155 15.95 15.44 3.58
CA GLY A 155 15.81 14.24 2.74
C GLY A 155 15.04 13.09 3.40
N LEU A 156 14.83 13.16 4.72
CA LEU A 156 14.17 12.11 5.51
C LEU A 156 12.72 12.46 5.85
N ILE A 157 12.42 13.74 5.99
CA ILE A 157 11.07 14.22 6.25
C ILE A 157 10.23 14.27 4.97
N PRO A 158 8.91 14.05 5.05
CA PRO A 158 7.98 14.30 3.96
C PRO A 158 8.09 15.73 3.42
N ILE A 159 7.85 15.89 2.12
CA ILE A 159 8.01 17.16 1.39
C ILE A 159 7.17 18.28 2.02
N GLU A 160 5.98 17.95 2.53
CA GLU A 160 5.07 18.90 3.16
C GLU A 160 5.65 19.44 4.49
N ILE A 161 6.47 18.65 5.19
CA ILE A 161 7.19 19.08 6.38
C ILE A 161 8.42 19.91 5.98
N ALA A 162 9.10 19.51 4.90
CA ALA A 162 10.23 20.29 4.36
C ALA A 162 9.82 21.70 3.92
N HIS A 163 8.58 21.88 3.42
CA HIS A 163 8.03 23.20 3.09
C HIS A 163 7.92 24.14 4.30
N LEU A 164 7.72 23.60 5.51
CA LEU A 164 7.69 24.40 6.74
C LEU A 164 9.08 24.97 7.07
N ILE A 165 10.12 24.20 6.80
CA ILE A 165 11.52 24.64 6.97
C ILE A 165 11.90 25.66 5.88
N ALA A 166 11.38 25.50 4.67
CA ALA A 166 11.64 26.43 3.55
C ALA A 166 10.98 27.82 3.74
N ARG A 167 9.96 27.94 4.60
CA ARG A 167 9.32 29.21 4.95
C ARG A 167 10.09 30.03 5.99
N GLU A 168 11.08 29.43 6.66
CA GLU A 168 11.94 30.11 7.63
C GLU A 168 13.07 30.91 6.94
N PRO A 169 13.60 31.97 7.57
CA PRO A 169 14.72 32.73 7.03
C PRO A 169 15.97 31.85 6.82
N ALA A 170 16.77 32.16 5.80
CA ALA A 170 17.93 31.38 5.38
C ALA A 170 18.97 31.17 6.51
N ASP A 171 19.06 32.11 7.45
CA ASP A 171 19.97 32.04 8.59
C ASP A 171 19.51 31.01 9.65
N LYS A 172 18.21 30.70 9.67
CA LYS A 172 17.57 29.78 10.62
C LYS A 172 17.25 28.41 10.02
N CYS A 173 17.10 28.34 8.70
CA CYS A 173 16.81 27.09 8.00
C CYS A 173 17.99 26.10 8.00
N ASN A 174 19.19 26.53 8.40
CA ASN A 174 20.36 25.66 8.53
C ASN A 174 20.77 25.41 9.99
N ASP A 175 20.02 25.96 10.95
CA ASP A 175 20.20 25.71 12.38
C ASP A 175 19.34 24.53 12.81
N TYR A 176 19.98 23.41 13.15
CA TYR A 176 19.29 22.20 13.57
C TYR A 176 18.48 22.41 14.85
N ASP A 177 18.98 23.18 15.80
CA ASP A 177 18.30 23.36 17.08
C ASP A 177 17.02 24.19 16.89
N HIS A 178 17.04 25.21 16.02
CA HIS A 178 15.85 25.95 15.59
C HIS A 178 14.86 25.08 14.79
N VAL A 179 15.34 24.28 13.84
CA VAL A 179 14.49 23.37 13.05
C VAL A 179 13.87 22.29 13.92
N LYS A 180 14.62 21.73 14.87
CA LYS A 180 14.12 20.79 15.88
C LYS A 180 13.02 21.43 16.69
N ASP A 181 13.22 22.64 17.22
CA ASP A 181 12.20 23.34 17.99
C ASP A 181 10.98 23.70 17.16
N LEU A 182 11.15 24.12 15.90
CA LEU A 182 10.06 24.38 14.97
C LEU A 182 9.23 23.11 14.71
N LEU A 183 9.89 21.99 14.42
CA LEU A 183 9.25 20.70 14.23
C LEU A 183 8.57 20.26 15.52
N LEU A 184 9.25 20.29 16.66
CA LEU A 184 8.66 19.94 17.94
C LEU A 184 7.49 20.88 18.30
N GLN A 185 7.51 22.16 17.98
CA GLN A 185 6.39 23.07 18.24
C GLN A 185 5.19 22.80 17.32
N ARG A 186 5.43 22.55 16.03
CA ARG A 186 4.37 22.24 15.06
C ARG A 186 3.77 20.84 15.28
N PHE A 187 4.56 19.90 15.81
CA PHE A 187 4.17 18.50 16.01
C PHE A 187 3.98 18.09 17.48
N LYS A 188 4.16 18.99 18.45
CA LYS A 188 3.84 18.74 19.87
C LYS A 188 2.35 18.53 20.03
N LEU A 189 1.93 17.27 20.23
CA LEU A 189 0.65 16.80 20.79
C LEU A 189 -0.54 17.74 20.48
N SER A 190 -0.61 18.19 19.24
CA SER A 190 -1.67 19.08 18.82
C SER A 190 -2.93 18.23 18.71
N PRO A 191 -4.10 18.85 18.80
CA PRO A 191 -5.35 18.13 18.63
C PRO A 191 -5.40 17.37 17.29
N GLU A 192 -4.71 17.91 16.27
CA GLU A 192 -4.54 17.28 14.96
C GLU A 192 -3.73 15.96 15.02
N LYS A 193 -2.72 15.85 15.89
CA LYS A 193 -1.97 14.59 16.05
C LYS A 193 -2.85 13.50 16.66
N PHE A 194 -3.62 13.86 17.68
CA PHE A 194 -4.59 12.96 18.30
C PHE A 194 -5.66 12.51 17.30
N ARG A 195 -6.12 13.41 16.42
CA ARG A 195 -7.00 13.07 15.29
C ARG A 195 -6.37 12.03 14.36
N GLN A 196 -5.13 12.25 13.95
CA GLN A 196 -4.42 11.33 13.05
C GLN A 196 -4.21 9.96 13.68
N LEU A 197 -3.81 9.92 14.97
CA LEU A 197 -3.70 8.67 15.71
C LEU A 197 -5.07 7.99 15.77
N PHE A 198 -6.14 8.69 16.10
CA PHE A 198 -7.48 8.11 16.11
C PHE A 198 -7.91 7.52 14.75
N LEU A 199 -7.65 8.20 13.64
CA LEU A 199 -8.11 7.78 12.30
C LEU A 199 -7.27 6.64 11.68
N PHE A 200 -5.97 6.64 11.91
CA PHE A 200 -5.05 5.71 11.24
C PHE A 200 -4.51 4.60 12.15
N HIS A 201 -4.88 4.60 13.44
CA HIS A 201 -4.44 3.55 14.38
C HIS A 201 -4.99 2.19 13.99
N GLN A 202 -4.12 1.19 13.98
CA GLN A 202 -4.46 -0.20 13.70
C GLN A 202 -4.12 -1.05 14.93
N LYS A 203 -4.90 -2.11 15.13
CA LYS A 203 -4.66 -3.04 16.24
C LYS A 203 -3.36 -3.80 15.98
N ASP A 204 -2.43 -3.68 16.90
CA ASP A 204 -1.22 -4.51 16.94
C ASP A 204 -1.59 -5.98 17.18
N ASP A 205 -0.91 -6.91 16.51
CA ASP A 205 -1.15 -8.35 16.65
C ASP A 205 -0.88 -8.85 18.08
N GLU A 206 0.01 -8.18 18.82
CA GLU A 206 0.36 -8.52 20.21
C GLU A 206 -0.62 -7.94 21.25
N LYS A 207 -1.46 -6.97 20.88
CA LYS A 207 -2.36 -6.27 21.82
C LYS A 207 -3.77 -6.85 21.85
N THR A 208 -4.41 -6.72 23.02
CA THR A 208 -5.82 -7.09 23.18
C THR A 208 -6.74 -6.02 22.58
N TRP A 209 -7.98 -6.41 22.27
CA TRP A 209 -9.00 -5.46 21.81
C TRP A 209 -9.37 -4.41 22.88
N GLN A 210 -9.19 -4.73 24.17
CA GLN A 210 -9.40 -3.77 25.26
C GLN A 210 -8.32 -2.68 25.26
N ASP A 211 -7.07 -3.06 25.03
CA ASP A 211 -5.96 -2.12 24.93
C ASP A 211 -6.16 -1.19 23.72
N PHE A 212 -6.56 -1.75 22.58
CA PHE A 212 -6.86 -0.96 21.37
C PHE A 212 -8.03 0.02 21.57
N GLN A 213 -9.10 -0.41 22.25
CA GLN A 213 -10.23 0.45 22.58
C GLN A 213 -9.83 1.59 23.53
N HIS A 214 -8.99 1.30 24.52
CA HIS A 214 -8.47 2.31 25.45
C HIS A 214 -7.54 3.31 24.76
N GLU A 215 -6.70 2.85 23.82
CA GLU A 215 -5.84 3.69 22.99
C GLU A 215 -6.67 4.63 22.10
N LEU A 216 -7.67 4.11 21.38
CA LEU A 216 -8.59 4.92 20.58
C LEU A 216 -9.33 5.96 21.42
N GLN A 217 -9.81 5.58 22.61
CA GLN A 217 -10.47 6.49 23.53
C GLN A 217 -9.51 7.60 23.97
N THR A 218 -8.29 7.26 24.35
CA THR A 218 -7.26 8.22 24.74
C THR A 218 -6.96 9.21 23.62
N TYR A 219 -6.89 8.73 22.37
CA TYR A 219 -6.65 9.59 21.22
C TYR A 219 -7.83 10.52 20.94
N PHE A 220 -9.04 9.99 20.98
CA PHE A 220 -10.25 10.79 20.79
C PHE A 220 -10.41 11.88 21.87
N ASP A 221 -10.16 11.53 23.13
CA ASP A 221 -10.21 12.47 24.25
C ASP A 221 -9.13 13.54 24.11
N GLY A 222 -7.90 13.18 23.73
CA GLY A 222 -6.83 14.13 23.44
C GLY A 222 -7.17 15.11 22.29
N TRP A 223 -7.84 14.62 21.25
CA TRP A 223 -8.28 15.45 20.11
C TRP A 223 -9.37 16.45 20.53
N THR A 224 -10.41 15.97 21.21
CA THR A 224 -11.56 16.79 21.59
C THR A 224 -11.23 17.79 22.69
N LEU A 225 -10.47 17.38 23.71
CA LEU A 225 -9.98 18.27 24.77
C LEU A 225 -9.05 19.34 24.22
N GLY A 226 -8.18 18.96 23.29
CA GLY A 226 -7.24 19.88 22.65
C GLY A 226 -7.92 20.99 21.84
N LEU A 227 -9.08 20.70 21.22
CA LEU A 227 -9.91 21.69 20.52
C LEU A 227 -10.96 22.36 21.40
N LYS A 228 -10.95 22.07 22.72
CA LYS A 228 -11.93 22.58 23.69
C LYS A 228 -13.38 22.27 23.28
N VAL A 229 -13.62 21.10 22.70
CA VAL A 229 -14.96 20.61 22.37
C VAL A 229 -15.61 20.11 23.65
N ASN A 230 -16.63 20.82 24.13
CA ASN A 230 -17.28 20.54 25.41
C ASN A 230 -18.75 20.14 25.26
N THR A 231 -19.31 20.20 24.05
CA THR A 231 -20.73 19.94 23.79
C THR A 231 -20.90 18.98 22.62
N TYR A 232 -22.02 18.25 22.60
CA TYR A 232 -22.35 17.37 21.50
C TYR A 232 -22.45 18.11 20.16
N ASP A 233 -23.01 19.33 20.16
CA ASP A 233 -23.12 20.12 18.93
C ASP A 233 -21.74 20.52 18.39
N GLN A 234 -20.80 20.94 19.25
CA GLN A 234 -19.42 21.23 18.84
C GLN A 234 -18.70 19.98 18.32
N LEU A 235 -18.96 18.81 18.92
CA LEU A 235 -18.40 17.55 18.45
C LEU A 235 -18.98 17.19 17.08
N ARG A 236 -20.30 17.32 16.90
CA ARG A 236 -20.96 17.09 15.61
C ARG A 236 -20.39 18.01 14.54
N GLU A 237 -20.21 19.29 14.84
CA GLU A 237 -19.58 20.26 13.94
C GLU A 237 -18.15 19.87 13.59
N LEU A 238 -17.34 19.49 14.58
CA LEU A 238 -15.97 19.02 14.38
C LEU A 238 -15.90 17.84 13.40
N ILE A 239 -16.72 16.81 13.63
CA ILE A 239 -16.73 15.60 12.78
C ILE A 239 -17.19 15.93 11.35
N ILE A 240 -18.20 16.79 11.18
CA ILE A 240 -18.66 17.21 9.85
C ILE A 240 -17.58 18.02 9.14
N ALA A 241 -16.94 18.98 9.84
CA ALA A 241 -15.87 19.79 9.28
C ALA A 241 -14.68 18.91 8.86
N ASP A 242 -14.37 17.88 9.65
CA ASP A 242 -13.29 16.95 9.36
C ASP A 242 -13.53 16.13 8.09
N GLN A 243 -14.76 15.65 7.91
CA GLN A 243 -15.18 14.96 6.69
C GLN A 243 -15.18 15.85 5.45
N MET A 244 -15.48 17.14 5.61
CA MET A 244 -15.37 18.12 4.51
C MET A 244 -13.90 18.36 4.13
N LYS A 245 -13.01 18.46 5.12
CA LYS A 245 -11.55 18.60 4.90
C LYS A 245 -10.97 17.40 4.16
N GLU A 246 -11.40 16.18 4.48
CA GLU A 246 -10.93 14.97 3.82
C GLU A 246 -11.28 14.94 2.32
N LYS A 247 -12.43 15.51 1.96
CA LYS A 247 -12.92 15.55 0.56
C LYS A 247 -12.48 16.80 -0.21
N ALA A 248 -11.77 17.72 0.44
CA ALA A 248 -11.35 18.96 -0.18
C ALA A 248 -10.22 18.73 -1.21
N PRO A 249 -10.24 19.44 -2.36
CA PRO A 249 -9.13 19.49 -3.30
C PRO A 249 -7.82 19.91 -2.64
N TYR A 250 -6.70 19.45 -3.20
CA TYR A 250 -5.37 19.78 -2.70
C TYR A 250 -5.11 21.30 -2.66
N ASP A 251 -5.57 22.03 -3.68
CA ASP A 251 -5.35 23.48 -3.82
C ASP A 251 -5.97 24.28 -2.66
N LEU A 252 -7.16 23.88 -2.18
CA LEU A 252 -7.83 24.47 -1.03
C LEU A 252 -7.09 24.14 0.29
N ARG A 253 -6.60 22.91 0.43
CA ARG A 253 -5.85 22.49 1.62
C ARG A 253 -4.51 23.21 1.73
N GLU A 254 -3.84 23.46 0.62
CA GLU A 254 -2.59 24.22 0.58
C GLU A 254 -2.81 25.70 0.91
N HIS A 255 -3.87 26.31 0.36
CA HIS A 255 -4.19 27.72 0.59
C HIS A 255 -4.48 28.03 2.06
N PHE A 256 -5.20 27.14 2.75
CA PHE A 256 -5.60 27.32 4.15
C PHE A 256 -4.72 26.54 5.15
N LEU A 257 -3.53 26.08 4.75
CA LEU A 257 -2.70 25.15 5.55
C LEU A 257 -2.47 25.62 7.00
N ASP A 258 -2.26 26.92 7.22
CA ASP A 258 -1.97 27.50 8.53
C ASP A 258 -3.21 27.60 9.45
N GLU A 259 -4.42 27.63 8.87
CA GLU A 259 -5.71 27.67 9.59
C GLU A 259 -6.47 26.33 9.52
N TRP A 260 -5.95 25.36 8.74
CA TRP A 260 -6.64 24.12 8.42
C TRP A 260 -6.99 23.29 9.65
N SER A 261 -6.10 23.26 10.64
CA SER A 261 -6.28 22.50 11.88
C SER A 261 -7.11 23.23 12.95
N THR A 262 -7.41 24.51 12.75
CA THR A 262 -8.14 25.34 13.74
C THR A 262 -9.60 25.56 13.35
N ILE A 263 -9.95 25.46 12.07
CA ILE A 263 -11.33 25.61 11.59
C ILE A 263 -12.14 24.35 11.94
N ASN A 264 -12.97 24.42 12.97
CA ASN A 264 -13.82 23.30 13.40
C ASN A 264 -15.29 23.47 13.02
N SER A 265 -15.65 24.63 12.46
CA SER A 265 -17.03 24.91 12.03
C SER A 265 -17.22 24.54 10.56
N PRO A 266 -18.17 23.63 10.24
CA PRO A 266 -18.51 23.28 8.86
C PRO A 266 -18.97 24.49 8.03
N ILE A 267 -19.67 25.43 8.66
CA ILE A 267 -20.23 26.60 7.99
C ILE A 267 -19.11 27.58 7.61
N GLU A 268 -18.17 27.81 8.53
CA GLU A 268 -16.99 28.62 8.25
C GLU A 268 -16.13 27.99 7.15
N LEU A 269 -15.95 26.67 7.20
CA LEU A 269 -15.18 25.93 6.24
C LEU A 269 -15.81 25.95 4.84
N ALA A 270 -17.13 25.74 4.75
CA ALA A 270 -17.87 25.85 3.50
C ALA A 270 -17.74 27.25 2.87
N LYS A 271 -17.91 28.29 3.69
CA LYS A 271 -17.76 29.68 3.23
C LYS A 271 -16.36 29.95 2.69
N LYS A 272 -15.31 29.51 3.39
CA LYS A 272 -13.92 29.66 2.92
C LYS A 272 -13.65 28.90 1.62
N PHE A 273 -14.31 27.77 1.40
CA PHE A 273 -14.16 27.01 0.14
C PHE A 273 -14.90 27.64 -1.03
N GLU A 274 -16.03 28.31 -0.77
CA GLU A 274 -16.82 29.02 -1.79
C GLU A 274 -16.24 30.40 -2.13
N ASP A 275 -15.56 31.05 -1.19
CA ASP A 275 -14.89 32.35 -1.36
C ASP A 275 -13.51 32.24 -2.08
N TYR A 276 -13.01 31.01 -2.30
CA TYR A 276 -11.76 30.68 -3.01
C TYR A 276 -11.99 30.45 -4.51
#